data_AF-A0A2T0MBW4-F1
#
_entry.id   AF-A0A2T0MBW4-F1
#
_cell.length_a   1.000
_cell.length_b   1.000
_cell.length_c   1.000
_cell.angle_alpha   90.00
_cell.angle_beta   90.00
_cell.angle_gamma   90.00
#
_symmetry.space_group_name_H-M   'P 1'
#
loop_
_entity.id
_entity.type
_entity.pdbx_description
1 polymer ?
#
loop_
_entity_poly.entity_id
_entity_poly.type
_entity_poly.pdbx_seq_one_letter_code
_entity_poly.pdbx_strand_id
1 'polypeptide(L)'
;MNHLLEDYWEDLRWEALITWQRLNLAELNQVNGNAIELEKLIRREYEFNAWQIQKQIKDLINRYDNLFFLADWNFIKVHLLDFWPPLDGDDIKYINGSRIRMLGTVERKYGWTKERAMDEVSRFLRQFMD
;
A
#
# COMPACT_ATOMS: atom_id res chain seq x y z
N MET A 1 -10.99 5.19 3.76
CA MET A 1 -10.25 4.11 4.47
C MET A 1 -10.66 2.76 3.94
N ASN A 2 -11.95 2.39 3.96
CA ASN A 2 -12.41 1.08 3.48
C ASN A 2 -12.06 0.78 2.00
N HIS A 3 -12.19 1.76 1.10
CA HIS A 3 -11.84 1.54 -0.30
C HIS A 3 -10.36 1.21 -0.50
N LEU A 4 -9.43 1.74 0.31
CA LEU A 4 -8.00 1.44 0.18
C LEU A 4 -7.68 0.00 0.60
N LEU A 5 -8.39 -0.54 1.59
CA LEU A 5 -8.23 -1.95 1.96
C LEU A 5 -8.72 -2.84 0.83
N GLU A 6 -9.91 -2.56 0.29
CA GLU A 6 -10.47 -3.29 -0.85
C GLU A 6 -9.56 -3.18 -2.07
N ASP A 7 -9.07 -1.97 -2.34
CA ASP A 7 -8.33 -1.67 -3.54
C ASP A 7 -6.93 -2.29 -3.54
N TYR A 8 -6.27 -2.34 -2.40
CA TYR A 8 -4.86 -2.75 -2.31
C TYR A 8 -4.67 -3.99 -1.44
N TRP A 9 -5.73 -4.78 -1.20
CA TRP A 9 -5.68 -5.92 -0.29
C TRP A 9 -4.61 -6.94 -0.64
N GLU A 10 -4.41 -7.22 -1.92
CA GLU A 10 -3.46 -8.23 -2.37
C GLU A 10 -2.02 -7.96 -1.90
N ASP A 11 -1.65 -6.68 -1.77
CA ASP A 11 -0.37 -6.25 -1.22
C ASP A 11 -0.45 -6.02 0.30
N LEU A 12 -1.50 -5.33 0.76
CA LEU A 12 -1.72 -5.00 2.17
C LEU A 12 -1.84 -6.25 3.05
N ARG A 13 -2.33 -7.38 2.52
CA ARG A 13 -2.45 -8.63 3.28
C ARG A 13 -1.09 -9.17 3.72
N TRP A 14 -0.02 -8.93 2.95
CA TRP A 14 1.32 -9.36 3.33
C TRP A 14 1.84 -8.52 4.49
N GLU A 15 1.61 -7.20 4.43
CA GLU A 15 1.89 -6.30 5.55
C GLU A 15 1.04 -6.63 6.79
N ALA A 16 -0.21 -7.04 6.58
CA ALA A 16 -1.11 -7.49 7.64
C ALA A 16 -0.60 -8.77 8.30
N LEU A 17 -0.11 -9.74 7.51
CA LEU A 17 0.48 -10.98 8.00
C LEU A 17 1.72 -10.72 8.86
N ILE A 18 2.58 -9.79 8.43
CA ILE A 18 3.78 -9.38 9.17
C ILE A 18 3.40 -8.62 10.45
N THR A 19 2.44 -7.69 10.36
CA THR A 19 1.98 -6.86 11.47
C THR A 19 1.29 -7.69 12.55
N TRP A 20 0.38 -8.57 12.14
CA TRP A 20 -0.48 -9.34 13.03
C TRP A 20 -0.12 -10.83 12.97
N GLN A 21 1.04 -11.18 13.55
CA GLN A 21 1.62 -12.53 13.53
C GLN A 21 0.72 -13.67 14.05
N ARG A 22 -0.37 -13.38 14.80
CA ARG A 22 -1.38 -14.36 15.22
C ARG A 22 -2.38 -14.72 14.12
N LEU A 23 -2.51 -13.88 13.09
CA LEU A 23 -3.35 -14.15 11.92
C LEU A 23 -2.57 -15.00 10.93
N ASN A 24 -3.28 -15.83 10.17
CA ASN A 24 -2.67 -16.60 9.09
C ASN A 24 -3.19 -16.19 7.71
N LEU A 25 -2.47 -16.62 6.67
CA LEU A 25 -2.78 -16.26 5.28
C LEU A 25 -4.18 -16.73 4.84
N ALA A 26 -4.65 -17.88 5.31
CA ALA A 26 -5.97 -18.39 4.94
C ALA A 26 -7.10 -17.48 5.48
N GLU A 27 -6.96 -16.97 6.69
CA GLU A 27 -7.90 -16.01 7.28
C GLU A 27 -7.85 -14.66 6.56
N LEU A 28 -6.66 -14.16 6.26
CA LEU A 28 -6.49 -12.91 5.52
C LEU A 28 -7.02 -13.00 4.08
N ASN A 29 -6.94 -14.18 3.45
CA ASN A 29 -7.55 -14.39 2.13
C ASN A 29 -9.09 -14.30 2.18
N GLN A 30 -9.72 -14.66 3.30
CA GLN A 30 -11.17 -14.55 3.47
C GLN A 30 -11.62 -13.11 3.71
N VAL A 31 -10.75 -12.26 4.27
CA VAL A 31 -11.04 -10.84 4.48
C VAL A 31 -11.26 -10.13 3.15
N ASN A 32 -10.46 -10.43 2.12
CA ASN A 32 -10.56 -9.85 0.77
C ASN A 32 -10.77 -8.31 0.78
N GLY A 33 -9.99 -7.61 1.60
CA GLY A 33 -10.05 -6.15 1.74
C GLY A 33 -11.29 -5.62 2.47
N ASN A 34 -12.19 -6.48 2.94
CA ASN A 34 -13.36 -6.07 3.71
C ASN A 34 -12.95 -5.62 5.12
N ALA A 35 -13.05 -4.31 5.37
CA ALA A 35 -12.70 -3.71 6.65
C ALA A 35 -13.45 -4.34 7.84
N ILE A 36 -14.72 -4.70 7.68
CA ILE A 36 -15.53 -5.28 8.77
C ILE A 36 -15.04 -6.69 9.11
N GLU A 37 -14.72 -7.50 8.10
CA GLU A 37 -14.17 -8.84 8.34
C GLU A 37 -12.77 -8.77 8.95
N LEU A 38 -11.95 -7.82 8.52
CA LEU A 38 -10.65 -7.57 9.13
C LEU A 38 -10.78 -7.16 10.60
N GLU A 39 -11.72 -6.26 10.91
CA GLU A 39 -12.00 -5.82 12.28
C GLU A 39 -12.46 -6.98 13.18
N LYS A 40 -13.34 -7.85 12.67
CA LYS A 40 -13.79 -9.05 13.39
C LYS A 40 -12.62 -9.98 13.68
N LEU A 41 -11.77 -10.22 12.67
CA LEU A 41 -10.61 -11.09 12.79
C LEU A 41 -9.61 -10.56 13.83
N ILE A 42 -9.26 -9.27 13.76
CA ILE A 42 -8.35 -8.63 14.72
C ILE A 42 -8.93 -8.68 16.13
N ARG A 43 -10.23 -8.39 16.31
CA ARG A 43 -10.88 -8.44 17.64
C ARG A 43 -10.87 -9.84 18.24
N ARG A 44 -10.93 -10.88 17.41
CA ARG A 44 -10.93 -12.28 17.86
C ARG A 44 -9.55 -12.69 18.38
N GLU A 45 -8.50 -12.29 17.68
CA GLU A 45 -7.12 -12.73 17.97
C GLU A 45 -6.34 -11.79 18.89
N TYR A 46 -6.83 -10.54 19.02
CA TYR A 46 -6.22 -9.49 19.83
C TYR A 46 -7.29 -8.82 20.70
N GLU A 47 -6.95 -8.56 21.96
CA GLU A 47 -7.83 -7.90 22.95
C GLU A 47 -7.94 -6.38 22.73
N PHE A 48 -8.08 -5.97 21.47
CA PHE A 48 -8.21 -4.57 21.10
C PHE A 48 -9.65 -4.10 21.17
N ASN A 49 -9.84 -2.88 21.68
CA ASN A 49 -11.11 -2.17 21.58
C ASN A 49 -11.31 -1.57 20.17
N ALA A 50 -12.52 -1.08 19.88
CA ALA A 50 -12.87 -0.58 18.55
C ALA A 50 -11.92 0.55 18.07
N TRP A 51 -11.52 1.47 18.95
CA TRP A 51 -10.60 2.54 18.59
C TRP A 51 -9.20 2.00 18.25
N GLN A 52 -8.70 1.04 19.04
CA GLN A 52 -7.41 0.39 18.78
C GLN A 52 -7.42 -0.34 17.44
N ILE A 53 -8.50 -1.06 17.11
CA ILE A 53 -8.62 -1.76 15.82
C ILE A 53 -8.60 -0.76 14.66
N GLN A 54 -9.39 0.31 14.74
CA GLN A 54 -9.41 1.36 13.70
C GLN A 54 -8.04 2.01 13.53
N LYS A 55 -7.34 2.27 14.63
CA LYS A 55 -5.98 2.79 14.60
C LYS A 55 -5.01 1.78 13.95
N GLN A 56 -5.08 0.51 14.30
CA GLN A 56 -4.22 -0.54 13.74
C GLN A 56 -4.41 -0.69 12.23
N ILE A 57 -5.65 -0.68 11.75
CA ILE A 57 -5.97 -0.71 10.32
C ILE A 57 -5.44 0.53 9.61
N LYS A 58 -5.62 1.71 10.21
CA LYS A 58 -5.08 2.95 9.67
C LYS A 58 -3.55 2.92 9.60
N ASP A 59 -2.90 2.42 10.65
CA ASP A 59 -1.45 2.32 10.73
C ASP A 59 -0.89 1.30 9.73
N LEU A 60 -1.62 0.21 9.43
CA LEU A 60 -1.29 -0.72 8.35
C LEU A 60 -1.24 0.00 6.99
N ILE A 61 -2.32 0.70 6.63
CA ILE A 61 -2.40 1.44 5.37
C ILE A 61 -1.30 2.50 5.28
N ASN A 62 -1.08 3.23 6.38
CA ASN A 62 -0.05 4.26 6.43
C ASN A 62 1.36 3.69 6.23
N ARG A 63 1.67 2.51 6.79
CA ARG A 63 2.97 1.85 6.57
C ARG A 63 3.16 1.45 5.12
N TYR A 64 2.13 0.85 4.52
CA TYR A 64 2.16 0.47 3.10
C TYR A 64 2.29 1.68 2.16
N ASP A 65 1.56 2.76 2.45
CA ASP A 65 1.58 3.95 1.60
C ASP A 65 2.86 4.76 1.74
N ASN A 66 3.45 4.83 2.93
CA ASN A 66 4.50 5.77 3.23
C ASN A 66 5.91 5.22 2.96
N LEU A 67 6.44 5.50 1.78
CA LEU A 67 7.80 5.14 1.35
C LEU A 67 8.91 5.92 2.12
N PHE A 68 8.58 6.99 2.85
CA PHE A 68 9.57 7.65 3.72
C PHE A 68 9.94 6.82 4.94
N PHE A 69 9.05 5.96 5.43
CA PHE A 69 9.39 5.04 6.53
C PHE A 69 10.40 3.98 6.12
N LEU A 70 10.60 3.78 4.81
CA LEU A 70 11.63 2.90 4.25
C LEU A 70 12.95 3.65 3.96
N ALA A 71 13.07 4.93 4.33
CA ALA A 71 14.24 5.80 4.08
C ALA A 71 14.61 6.03 2.59
N ASP A 72 13.72 5.64 1.67
CA ASP A 72 14.03 5.48 0.25
C ASP A 72 13.53 6.58 -0.69
N TRP A 73 12.55 7.39 -0.28
CA TRP A 73 11.91 8.33 -1.22
C TRP A 73 12.91 9.30 -1.87
N ASN A 74 13.85 9.87 -1.11
CA ASN A 74 14.84 10.79 -1.65
C ASN A 74 15.79 10.14 -2.66
N PHE A 75 16.01 8.83 -2.50
CA PHE A 75 16.80 8.02 -3.43
C PHE A 75 15.97 7.69 -4.67
N ILE A 76 14.84 7.01 -4.53
CA ILE A 76 14.07 6.52 -5.67
C ILE A 76 13.46 7.64 -6.52
N LYS A 77 13.13 8.80 -5.94
CA LYS A 77 12.47 9.89 -6.69
C LYS A 77 13.29 10.39 -7.87
N VAL A 78 14.62 10.24 -7.83
CA VAL A 78 15.51 10.68 -8.92
C VAL A 78 15.38 9.79 -10.16
N HIS A 79 14.91 8.56 -9.99
CA HIS A 79 14.76 7.56 -11.06
C HIS A 79 13.36 7.56 -11.68
N LEU A 80 12.40 8.29 -11.12
CA LEU A 80 11.00 8.27 -11.59
C LEU A 80 10.84 8.76 -13.04
N LEU A 81 11.53 9.84 -13.42
CA LEU A 81 11.41 10.41 -14.77
C LEU A 81 12.06 9.52 -15.82
N ASP A 82 13.17 8.88 -15.47
CA ASP A 82 13.87 7.95 -16.37
C ASP A 82 13.07 6.66 -16.56
N PHE A 83 12.47 6.15 -15.46
CA PHE A 83 11.68 4.93 -15.50
C PHE A 83 10.31 5.14 -16.15
N TRP A 84 9.68 6.29 -15.91
CA TRP A 84 8.40 6.67 -16.50
C TRP A 84 8.47 8.04 -17.21
N PRO A 85 8.87 8.07 -18.50
CA PRO A 85 9.09 9.32 -19.25
C PRO A 85 7.91 10.33 -19.31
N PRO A 86 6.62 9.92 -19.28
CA PRO A 86 5.48 10.85 -19.24
C PRO A 86 5.29 11.58 -17.90
N LEU A 87 5.98 11.16 -16.83
CA LEU A 87 5.96 11.89 -15.58
C LEU A 87 6.76 13.19 -15.68
N ASP A 88 6.40 14.15 -14.84
CA ASP A 88 7.09 15.43 -14.74
C ASP A 88 7.43 15.79 -13.29
N GLY A 89 8.08 16.96 -13.11
CA GLY A 89 8.50 17.41 -11.79
C GLY A 89 7.34 17.69 -10.83
N ASP A 90 6.15 18.01 -11.33
CA ASP A 90 4.98 18.27 -10.49
C ASP A 90 4.31 16.96 -10.08
N ASP A 91 4.33 15.93 -10.93
CA ASP A 91 3.96 14.57 -10.56
C ASP A 91 4.82 14.05 -9.39
N ILE A 92 6.15 14.24 -9.45
CA ILE A 92 7.04 13.81 -8.35
C ILE A 92 6.68 14.52 -7.04
N LYS A 93 6.42 15.83 -7.10
CA LYS A 93 5.99 16.61 -5.92
C LYS A 93 4.63 16.15 -5.41
N TYR A 94 3.73 15.72 -6.28
CA TYR A 94 2.43 15.20 -5.87
C TYR A 94 2.55 13.83 -5.19
N ILE A 95 3.35 12.94 -5.77
CA ILE A 95 3.62 11.60 -5.25
C ILE A 95 4.17 11.70 -3.84
N ASN A 96 5.21 12.52 -3.63
CA ASN A 96 5.76 12.84 -2.31
C ASN A 96 5.85 11.60 -1.39
N GLY A 97 6.50 10.53 -1.85
CA GLY A 97 6.71 9.31 -1.07
C GLY A 97 5.45 8.48 -0.76
N SER A 98 4.29 8.80 -1.32
CA SER A 98 3.09 7.97 -1.22
C SER A 98 3.05 6.95 -2.36
N ARG A 99 3.08 5.66 -2.03
CA ARG A 99 2.92 4.55 -2.99
C ARG A 99 1.57 4.62 -3.69
N ILE A 100 0.50 4.95 -2.97
CA ILE A 100 -0.85 5.06 -3.52
C ILE A 100 -0.94 6.23 -4.52
N ARG A 101 -0.32 7.38 -4.22
CA ARG A 101 -0.24 8.49 -5.17
C ARG A 101 0.62 8.16 -6.37
N MET A 102 1.74 7.46 -6.19
CA MET A 102 2.58 6.98 -7.30
C MET A 102 1.78 6.13 -8.27
N LEU A 103 1.05 5.14 -7.75
CA LEU A 103 0.20 4.26 -8.53
C LEU A 103 -0.87 5.05 -9.28
N GLY A 104 -1.64 5.90 -8.60
CA GLY A 104 -2.68 6.70 -9.24
C GLY A 104 -2.14 7.68 -10.29
N THR A 105 -0.91 8.18 -10.12
CA THR A 105 -0.25 9.00 -11.12
C THR A 105 0.14 8.19 -12.35
N VAL A 106 0.78 7.02 -12.16
CA VAL A 106 1.18 6.11 -13.25
C VAL A 106 -0.05 5.62 -14.01
N GLU A 107 -1.10 5.19 -13.31
CA GLU A 107 -2.38 4.78 -13.89
C GLU A 107 -2.93 5.86 -14.82
N ARG A 108 -3.05 7.11 -14.33
CA ARG A 108 -3.60 8.23 -15.12
C ARG A 108 -2.71 8.63 -16.29
N LYS A 109 -1.39 8.71 -16.10
CA LYS A 109 -0.45 9.19 -17.13
C LYS A 109 -0.34 8.23 -18.31
N TYR A 110 -0.52 6.93 -18.05
CA TYR A 110 -0.43 5.90 -19.07
C TYR A 110 -1.77 5.30 -19.51
N GLY A 111 -2.88 5.63 -18.82
CA GLY A 111 -4.19 5.04 -19.06
C GLY A 111 -4.22 3.54 -18.79
N TRP A 112 -3.44 3.08 -17.81
CA TRP A 112 -3.34 1.66 -17.47
C TRP A 112 -4.47 1.22 -16.55
N THR A 113 -4.71 -0.10 -16.51
CA THR A 113 -5.53 -0.65 -15.43
C THR A 113 -4.77 -0.56 -14.11
N LYS A 114 -5.53 -0.57 -13.03
CA LYS A 114 -4.97 -0.54 -11.68
C LYS A 114 -4.00 -1.70 -11.42
N GLU A 115 -4.33 -2.92 -11.86
CA GLU A 115 -3.46 -4.09 -11.70
C GLU A 115 -2.12 -3.87 -12.41
N ARG A 116 -2.14 -3.33 -13.64
CA ARG A 116 -0.91 -3.02 -14.37
C ARG A 116 -0.11 -1.91 -13.70
N ALA A 117 -0.77 -0.88 -13.18
CA ALA A 117 -0.09 0.18 -12.43
C ALA A 117 0.55 -0.36 -11.14
N MET A 118 -0.13 -1.27 -10.43
CA MET A 118 0.41 -1.98 -9.26
C MET A 118 1.65 -2.79 -9.60
N ASP A 119 1.61 -3.57 -10.69
CA ASP A 119 2.74 -4.37 -11.15
C ASP A 119 3.95 -3.49 -11.51
N GLU A 120 3.73 -2.39 -12.21
CA GLU A 120 4.79 -1.47 -12.62
C GLU A 120 5.39 -0.71 -11.44
N VAL A 121 4.56 -0.22 -10.51
CA VAL A 121 5.06 0.38 -9.27
C VAL A 121 5.83 -0.63 -8.44
N SER A 122 5.31 -1.85 -8.27
CA SER A 122 6.02 -2.93 -7.57
C SER A 122 7.35 -3.26 -8.22
N ARG A 123 7.41 -3.31 -9.55
CA ARG A 123 8.65 -3.52 -10.31
C ARG A 123 9.66 -2.41 -10.07
N PHE A 124 9.21 -1.15 -10.11
CA PHE A 124 10.07 0.00 -9.82
C PHE A 124 10.64 -0.08 -8.41
N LEU A 125 9.80 -0.32 -7.40
CA LEU A 125 10.24 -0.38 -6.01
C LEU A 125 11.24 -1.52 -5.79
N ARG A 126 10.99 -2.73 -6.32
CA ARG A 126 11.97 -3.83 -6.26
C ARG A 126 13.32 -3.48 -6.91
N GLN A 127 13.30 -2.74 -8.01
CA GLN A 127 14.55 -2.38 -8.70
C GLN A 127 15.41 -1.40 -7.91
N PHE A 128 14.81 -0.55 -7.07
CA PHE A 128 15.50 0.56 -6.41
C PHE A 128 15.44 0.53 -4.88
N MET A 129 14.82 -0.49 -4.26
CA MET A 129 14.68 -0.61 -2.79
C MET A 129 15.04 -2.00 -2.23
N ASP A 130 15.28 -3.01 -3.08
CA ASP A 130 15.80 -4.33 -2.64
C ASP A 130 17.34 -4.37 -2.61
#